data_AF-A0A7C2T215-F1
#
_entry.id   AF-A0A7C2T215-F1
#
_cell.length_a   1.000
_cell.length_b   1.000
_cell.length_c   1.000
_cell.angle_alpha   90.00
_cell.angle_beta   90.00
_cell.angle_gamma   90.00
#
_symmetry.space_group_name_H-M   'P 1'
#
loop_
_entity.id
_entity.type
_entity.pdbx_description
1 polymer ?
#
loop_
_entity_poly.entity_id
_entity_poly.type
_entity_poly.pdbx_seq_one_letter_code
_entity_poly.pdbx_strand_id
1 'polypeptide(L)'
;MKIAIFGDIVGRSGRRALIEELPRLRRRCALDFVIVNVENAAGGFGVTAEIAEAIIAAGADVLTTGNHAFDQRDEIEVFRTEPRLLRPLNFPKSNPGRGAGVFEAKNGRQVLVLHAQGQIEMHPCDDPFAAIDAAM
;
A
#
# COMPACT_ATOMS: atom_id res chain seq x y z
N MET A 1 1.15 -18.98 9.15
CA MET A 1 1.14 -17.82 8.25
C MET A 1 1.80 -16.67 8.97
N LYS A 2 2.89 -16.14 8.44
CA LYS A 2 3.65 -15.00 8.99
C LYS A 2 3.50 -13.80 8.05
N ILE A 3 2.91 -12.74 8.57
CA ILE A 3 2.70 -11.48 7.86
C ILE A 3 3.67 -10.43 8.42
N ALA A 4 4.32 -9.67 7.56
CA ALA A 4 5.02 -8.46 7.94
C ALA A 4 4.32 -7.23 7.36
N ILE A 5 4.24 -6.17 8.17
CA ILE A 5 3.73 -4.87 7.75
C ILE A 5 4.85 -3.87 7.98
N PHE A 6 5.26 -3.19 6.91
CA PHE A 6 6.22 -2.11 6.96
C PHE A 6 5.47 -0.78 6.92
N GLY A 7 5.77 0.07 7.89
CA GLY A 7 5.26 1.45 7.91
C GLY A 7 5.86 2.29 6.79
N ASP A 8 5.60 3.59 6.87
CA ASP A 8 5.86 4.57 5.83
C ASP A 8 7.29 4.52 5.28
N ILE A 9 7.38 4.22 4.00
CA ILE A 9 8.61 4.34 3.25
C ILE A 9 8.78 5.79 2.81
N VAL A 10 9.78 6.46 3.39
CA VAL A 10 10.03 7.89 3.13
C VAL A 10 11.22 8.06 2.19
N GLY A 11 10.94 8.61 1.00
CA GLY A 11 11.95 9.06 0.05
C GLY A 11 12.99 8.00 -0.36
N ARG A 12 14.14 8.47 -0.88
CA ARG A 12 15.16 7.59 -1.48
C ARG A 12 15.79 6.64 -0.46
N SER A 13 16.06 7.12 0.76
CA SER A 13 16.69 6.33 1.81
C SER A 13 15.80 5.17 2.25
N GLY A 14 14.50 5.42 2.49
CA GLY A 14 13.53 4.39 2.83
C GLY A 14 13.41 3.34 1.74
N ARG A 15 13.25 3.78 0.48
CA ARG A 15 13.17 2.86 -0.67
C ARG A 15 14.40 1.96 -0.78
N ARG A 16 15.61 2.54 -0.68
CA ARG A 16 16.86 1.77 -0.77
C ARG A 16 16.95 0.72 0.35
N ALA A 17 16.72 1.13 1.59
CA ALA A 17 16.79 0.23 2.73
C ALA A 17 15.79 -0.92 2.61
N LEU A 18 14.55 -0.62 2.18
CA LEU A 18 13.53 -1.65 1.99
C LEU A 18 13.93 -2.62 0.87
N ILE A 19 14.29 -2.11 -0.31
CA ILE A 19 14.59 -2.95 -1.49
C ILE A 19 15.78 -3.88 -1.23
N GLU A 20 16.81 -3.39 -0.52
CA GLU A 20 18.00 -4.18 -0.21
C GLU A 20 17.71 -5.28 0.84
N GLU A 21 16.91 -4.97 1.87
CA GLU A 21 16.74 -5.85 3.02
C GLU A 21 15.49 -6.74 2.96
N LEU A 22 14.44 -6.34 2.25
CA LEU A 22 13.17 -7.09 2.22
C LEU A 22 13.33 -8.55 1.74
N PRO A 23 14.09 -8.85 0.67
CA PRO A 23 14.33 -10.25 0.27
C PRO A 23 15.02 -11.07 1.37
N ARG A 24 15.94 -10.45 2.11
CA ARG A 24 16.68 -11.09 3.21
C ARG A 24 15.75 -11.34 4.40
N LEU A 25 14.96 -10.34 4.79
CA LEU A 25 13.97 -10.45 5.87
C LEU A 25 12.92 -11.51 5.56
N ARG A 26 12.42 -11.56 4.32
CA ARG A 26 11.44 -12.56 3.89
C ARG A 26 11.96 -13.99 4.07
N ARG A 27 13.23 -14.25 3.71
CA ARG A 27 13.88 -15.55 3.95
C ARG A 27 14.14 -15.81 5.43
N ARG A 28 14.80 -14.87 6.13
CA ARG A 28 15.23 -15.03 7.52
C ARG A 28 14.04 -15.25 8.48
N CYS A 29 12.94 -14.54 8.26
CA CYS A 29 11.76 -14.62 9.11
C CYS A 29 10.72 -15.63 8.59
N ALA A 30 10.94 -16.21 7.40
CA ALA A 30 9.98 -17.05 6.66
C ALA A 30 8.62 -16.35 6.46
N LEU A 31 8.63 -15.14 5.91
CA LEU A 31 7.42 -14.34 5.71
C LEU A 31 6.59 -14.87 4.53
N ASP A 32 5.33 -15.18 4.80
CA ASP A 32 4.37 -15.64 3.82
C ASP A 32 3.77 -14.47 3.03
N PHE A 33 3.56 -13.33 3.69
CA PHE A 33 2.90 -12.14 3.13
C PHE A 33 3.52 -10.84 3.67
N VAL A 34 3.63 -9.81 2.83
CA VAL A 34 4.28 -8.54 3.11
C VAL A 34 3.41 -7.38 2.62
N ILE A 35 3.08 -6.47 3.52
CA ILE A 35 2.40 -5.20 3.24
C ILE A 35 3.38 -4.06 3.48
N VAL A 36 3.38 -3.06 2.60
CA VAL A 36 4.26 -1.88 2.71
C VAL A 36 3.44 -0.60 2.52
N ASN A 37 3.55 0.37 3.44
CA ASN A 37 3.02 1.72 3.19
C ASN A 37 4.02 2.54 2.35
N VAL A 38 3.59 3.00 1.18
CA VAL A 38 4.41 3.75 0.22
C VAL A 38 3.96 5.21 0.06
N GLU A 39 3.12 5.74 0.95
CA GLU A 39 2.56 7.08 0.78
C GLU A 39 3.58 8.21 0.72
N ASN A 40 4.79 8.00 1.25
CA ASN A 40 5.86 9.00 1.29
C ASN A 40 7.04 8.62 0.36
N ALA A 41 6.84 7.65 -0.54
CA ALA A 41 7.93 7.01 -1.25
C ALA A 41 8.51 7.90 -2.35
N ALA A 42 7.74 8.75 -3.02
CA ALA A 42 8.20 9.63 -4.10
C ALA A 42 8.63 11.01 -3.56
N GLY A 43 9.92 11.19 -3.30
CA GLY A 43 10.45 12.48 -2.85
C GLY A 43 9.90 12.97 -1.50
N GLY A 44 9.23 12.10 -0.74
CA GLY A 44 8.55 12.43 0.51
C GLY A 44 7.02 12.42 0.42
N PHE A 45 6.43 12.43 -0.78
CA PHE A 45 4.97 12.55 -0.96
C PHE A 45 4.49 11.76 -2.18
N GLY A 46 3.55 10.84 -1.98
CA GLY A 46 2.99 9.95 -2.98
C GLY A 46 3.92 8.82 -3.42
N VAL A 47 3.56 8.18 -4.53
CA VAL A 47 4.25 7.05 -5.13
C VAL A 47 4.16 7.15 -6.66
N THR A 48 5.21 6.72 -7.37
CA THR A 48 5.21 6.61 -8.84
C THR A 48 5.04 5.14 -9.24
N ALA A 49 4.64 4.87 -10.49
CA ALA A 49 4.55 3.52 -11.03
C ALA A 49 5.88 2.75 -10.91
N GLU A 50 6.99 3.41 -11.26
CA GLU A 50 8.33 2.83 -11.14
C GLU A 50 8.67 2.43 -9.70
N ILE A 51 8.34 3.28 -8.73
CA ILE A 51 8.60 2.99 -7.31
C ILE A 51 7.75 1.83 -6.82
N ALA A 52 6.46 1.82 -7.16
CA ALA A 52 5.55 0.74 -6.80
C ALA A 52 6.05 -0.61 -7.37
N GLU A 53 6.40 -0.64 -8.65
CA GLU A 53 6.95 -1.82 -9.32
C GLU A 53 8.24 -2.30 -8.65
N ALA A 54 9.18 -1.41 -8.34
CA ALA A 54 10.43 -1.77 -7.69
C ALA A 54 10.24 -2.40 -6.30
N ILE A 55 9.30 -1.87 -5.50
CA ILE A 55 9.01 -2.40 -4.15
C ILE A 55 8.30 -3.75 -4.23
N ILE A 56 7.38 -3.93 -5.19
CA ILE A 56 6.75 -5.21 -5.47
C ILE A 56 7.80 -6.24 -5.92
N ALA A 57 8.70 -5.87 -6.83
CA ALA A 57 9.78 -6.72 -7.29
C ALA A 57 10.74 -7.13 -6.16
N ALA A 58 10.94 -6.26 -5.16
CA ALA A 58 11.70 -6.59 -3.94
C ALA A 58 10.98 -7.58 -3.00
N GLY A 59 9.69 -7.85 -3.25
CA GLY A 59 8.92 -8.87 -2.56
C GLY A 59 7.84 -8.34 -1.62
N ALA A 60 7.33 -7.13 -1.84
CA ALA A 60 6.05 -6.70 -1.27
C ALA A 60 4.90 -7.39 -2.02
N ASP A 61 3.88 -7.86 -1.29
CA ASP A 61 2.70 -8.49 -1.90
C ASP A 61 1.57 -7.47 -2.08
N VAL A 62 1.45 -6.50 -1.18
CA VAL A 62 0.49 -5.38 -1.25
C VAL A 62 1.17 -4.08 -0.85
N LEU A 63 0.84 -3.02 -1.56
CA LEU A 63 1.21 -1.65 -1.23
C LEU A 63 -0.03 -0.91 -0.70
N THR A 64 0.15 -0.17 0.39
CA THR A 64 -0.86 0.74 0.94
C THR A 64 -0.34 2.16 0.83
N THR A 65 -1.22 3.15 0.92
CA THR A 65 -0.84 4.57 0.86
C THR A 65 -1.41 5.30 2.07
N GLY A 66 -2.02 6.47 1.87
CA GLY A 66 -2.49 7.35 2.92
C GLY A 66 -2.93 8.69 2.34
N ASN A 67 -2.73 9.77 3.08
CA ASN A 67 -3.20 11.09 2.66
C ASN A 67 -2.45 11.63 1.44
N HIS A 68 -1.23 11.16 1.21
CA HIS A 68 -0.42 11.55 0.05
C HIS A 68 -0.63 10.67 -1.19
N ALA A 69 -1.66 9.80 -1.20
CA ALA A 69 -1.90 8.84 -2.28
C ALA A 69 -1.87 9.44 -3.69
N PHE A 70 -2.37 10.67 -3.88
CA PHE A 70 -2.51 11.30 -5.19
C PHE A 70 -1.64 12.55 -5.40
N ASP A 71 -0.59 12.72 -4.59
CA ASP A 71 0.29 13.90 -4.68
C ASP A 71 1.16 13.87 -5.95
N GLN A 72 1.46 12.67 -6.48
CA GLN A 72 2.09 12.48 -7.78
C GLN A 72 1.01 12.48 -8.88
N ARG A 73 0.60 13.67 -9.32
CA ARG A 73 -0.56 13.84 -10.22
C ARG A 73 -0.44 13.10 -11.55
N ASP A 74 0.77 13.05 -12.11
CA ASP A 74 1.04 12.37 -13.38
C ASP A 74 1.02 10.83 -13.25
N GLU A 75 1.01 10.33 -12.02
CA GLU A 75 1.09 8.90 -11.69
C GLU A 75 -0.25 8.31 -11.26
N ILE A 76 -1.32 9.12 -11.18
CA ILE A 76 -2.64 8.70 -10.67
C ILE A 76 -3.19 7.46 -11.39
N GLU A 77 -2.87 7.26 -12.68
CA GLU A 77 -3.30 6.09 -13.45
C GLU A 77 -2.75 4.77 -12.92
N VAL A 78 -1.62 4.77 -12.19
CA VAL A 78 -1.06 3.55 -11.59
C VAL A 78 -2.07 2.86 -10.66
N PHE A 79 -2.91 3.63 -9.97
CA PHE A 79 -3.95 3.08 -9.10
C PHE A 79 -5.01 2.28 -9.86
N ARG A 80 -5.20 2.52 -11.16
CA ARG A 80 -6.11 1.71 -12.00
C ARG A 80 -5.44 0.45 -12.53
N THR A 81 -4.14 0.51 -12.83
CA THR A 81 -3.41 -0.56 -13.50
C THR A 81 -2.73 -1.54 -12.55
N GLU A 82 -2.37 -1.10 -11.33
CA GLU A 82 -1.73 -1.92 -10.31
C GLU A 82 -2.71 -2.29 -9.18
N PRO A 83 -3.37 -3.47 -9.24
CA PRO A 83 -4.38 -3.87 -8.25
C PRO A 83 -3.82 -4.10 -6.84
N ARG A 84 -2.49 -4.26 -6.69
CA ARG A 84 -1.83 -4.41 -5.38
C ARG A 84 -1.56 -3.07 -4.69
N LEU A 85 -1.75 -1.94 -5.38
CA LEU A 85 -1.62 -0.60 -4.80
C LEU A 85 -2.98 -0.10 -4.30
N LEU A 86 -3.10 -0.03 -2.98
CA LEU A 86 -4.33 0.38 -2.30
C LEU A 86 -4.28 1.86 -1.91
N ARG A 87 -5.37 2.57 -2.21
CA ARG A 87 -5.68 3.91 -1.66
C ARG A 87 -6.64 3.80 -0.48
N PRO A 88 -6.78 4.80 0.40
CA PRO A 88 -7.77 4.74 1.47
C PRO A 88 -9.19 4.49 0.92
N LEU A 89 -9.87 3.45 1.40
CA LEU A 89 -11.16 2.97 0.92
C LEU A 89 -12.29 4.00 1.07
N ASN A 90 -12.16 4.90 2.05
CA ASN A 90 -13.09 5.99 2.34
C ASN A 90 -12.77 7.29 1.58
N PHE A 91 -11.93 7.23 0.55
CA PHE A 91 -11.86 8.29 -0.45
C PHE A 91 -13.04 8.23 -1.42
N PRO A 92 -13.46 9.36 -2.00
CA PRO A 92 -14.57 9.42 -2.95
C PRO A 92 -14.49 8.33 -4.00
N LYS A 93 -15.63 7.69 -4.32
CA LYS A 93 -15.70 6.58 -5.28
C LYS A 93 -15.24 6.94 -6.70
N SER A 94 -15.25 8.23 -7.05
CA SER A 94 -14.72 8.75 -8.31
C SER A 94 -13.19 8.68 -8.39
N ASN A 95 -12.49 8.57 -7.26
CA ASN A 95 -11.05 8.48 -7.22
C ASN A 95 -10.58 7.09 -7.68
N PRO A 96 -9.49 7.01 -8.45
CA PRO A 96 -9.02 5.75 -9.00
C PRO A 96 -8.55 4.75 -7.96
N GLY A 97 -8.47 3.51 -8.43
CA GLY A 97 -8.00 2.38 -7.64
C GLY A 97 -8.99 1.91 -6.60
N ARG A 98 -8.50 1.03 -5.75
CA ARG A 98 -9.28 0.29 -4.75
C ARG A 98 -8.66 0.51 -3.39
N GLY A 99 -9.46 0.42 -2.33
CA GLY A 99 -8.96 0.41 -0.95
C GLY A 99 -9.06 -0.93 -0.24
N ALA A 100 -9.44 -1.96 -0.99
CA ALA A 100 -9.58 -3.32 -0.51
C ALA A 100 -9.18 -4.32 -1.59
N GLY A 101 -8.69 -5.49 -1.19
CA GLY A 101 -8.45 -6.61 -2.08
C GLY A 101 -8.14 -7.90 -1.34
N VAL A 102 -8.45 -9.03 -1.96
CA VAL A 102 -8.04 -10.37 -1.49
C VAL A 102 -6.82 -10.79 -2.30
N PHE A 103 -5.76 -11.17 -1.61
CA PHE A 103 -4.47 -11.49 -2.20
C PHE A 103 -4.00 -12.86 -1.72
N GLU A 104 -3.38 -13.64 -2.60
CA GLU A 104 -2.82 -14.93 -2.25
C GLU A 104 -1.42 -14.79 -1.64
N ALA A 105 -1.23 -15.33 -0.44
CA ALA A 105 0.06 -15.44 0.21
C ALA A 105 0.88 -16.61 -0.36
N LYS A 106 2.21 -16.61 -0.14
CA LYS A 106 3.12 -17.66 -0.66
C LYS A 106 2.76 -19.10 -0.27
N ASN A 107 1.99 -19.27 0.81
CA ASN A 107 1.52 -20.56 1.28
C ASN A 107 0.12 -20.94 0.75
N GLY A 108 -0.40 -20.22 -0.25
CA GLY A 108 -1.70 -20.45 -0.89
C GLY A 108 -2.91 -19.93 -0.11
N ARG A 109 -2.71 -19.34 1.09
CA ARG A 109 -3.81 -18.76 1.87
C ARG A 109 -4.21 -17.40 1.31
N GLN A 110 -5.49 -17.09 1.35
CA GLN A 110 -6.03 -15.80 0.95
C GLN A 110 -5.95 -14.80 2.11
N VAL A 111 -5.55 -13.56 1.83
CA VAL A 111 -5.43 -12.45 2.77
C VAL A 111 -6.26 -11.28 2.26
N LEU A 112 -7.32 -10.91 2.98
CA LEU A 112 -8.05 -9.67 2.76
C LEU A 112 -7.25 -8.51 3.35
N VAL A 113 -6.90 -7.52 2.54
CA VAL A 113 -6.30 -6.27 2.98
C VAL A 113 -7.30 -5.14 2.74
N LEU A 114 -7.62 -4.42 3.82
CA LEU A 114 -8.44 -3.21 3.83
C LEU A 114 -7.55 -2.05 4.28
N HIS A 115 -7.66 -0.91 3.61
CA HIS A 115 -6.88 0.28 3.93
C HIS A 115 -7.80 1.50 4.02
N ALA A 116 -7.85 2.19 5.15
CA ALA A 116 -8.72 3.34 5.40
C ALA A 116 -7.93 4.49 6.03
N GLN A 117 -8.45 5.71 5.90
CA GLN A 117 -7.86 6.93 6.47
C GLN A 117 -8.74 7.48 7.59
N GLY A 118 -8.13 7.85 8.72
CA GLY A 118 -8.82 8.54 9.81
C GLY A 118 -9.22 9.97 9.45
N GLN A 119 -10.15 10.56 10.21
CA GLN A 119 -10.71 11.88 9.91
C GLN A 119 -10.23 12.99 10.86
N ILE A 120 -9.73 12.66 12.05
CA ILE A 120 -9.30 13.65 13.06
C ILE A 120 -7.97 14.25 12.62
N GLU A 121 -7.91 15.59 12.52
CA GLU A 121 -6.73 16.33 12.01
C GLU A 121 -6.31 15.94 10.57
N MET A 122 -7.26 15.46 9.76
CA MET A 122 -7.02 14.99 8.39
C MET A 122 -7.92 15.69 7.38
N HIS A 123 -7.61 15.57 6.08
CA HIS A 123 -8.50 16.04 5.03
C HIS A 123 -9.86 15.31 5.08
N PRO A 124 -10.97 16.02 4.80
CA PRO A 124 -12.29 15.41 4.78
C PRO A 124 -12.36 14.21 3.82
N CYS A 125 -12.85 13.10 4.34
CA CYS A 125 -13.11 11.85 3.62
C CYS A 125 -14.37 11.19 4.20
N ASP A 126 -14.89 10.16 3.54
CA ASP A 126 -16.08 9.43 4.01
C ASP A 126 -15.80 8.74 5.35
N ASP A 127 -16.86 8.35 6.06
CA ASP A 127 -16.74 7.61 7.33
C ASP A 127 -15.94 6.31 7.15
N PRO A 128 -14.77 6.17 7.81
CA PRO A 128 -13.95 4.98 7.68
C PRO A 128 -14.63 3.73 8.27
N PHE A 129 -15.48 3.87 9.29
CA PHE A 129 -16.15 2.72 9.92
C PHE A 129 -17.18 2.12 8.97
N ALA A 130 -18.12 2.93 8.48
CA ALA A 130 -19.12 2.49 7.51
C ALA A 130 -18.49 1.91 6.24
N ALA A 131 -17.36 2.48 5.80
CA ALA A 131 -16.68 2.01 4.61
C ALA A 131 -15.90 0.69 4.83
N ILE A 132 -15.36 0.45 6.03
CA ILE A 132 -14.78 -0.86 6.42
C ILE A 132 -15.89 -1.91 6.49
N ASP A 133 -17.01 -1.61 7.17
CA ASP A 133 -18.13 -2.55 7.31
C ASP A 133 -18.69 -2.99 5.95
N ALA A 134 -18.76 -2.08 4.98
CA ALA A 134 -19.22 -2.39 3.63
C ALA A 134 -18.24 -3.25 2.80
N ALA A 135 -16.98 -3.37 3.24
CA ALA A 135 -15.92 -4.10 2.54
C ALA A 135 -15.58 -5.47 3.17
N MET A 136 -16.16 -5.78 4.33
CA MET A 136 -16.05 -7.07 5.03
C MET A 136 -17.15 -8.05 4.60
#